data_AF-A0A0T5ZRR7-F1
#
_entry.id   AF-A0A0T5ZRR7-F1
#
_cell.length_a   1.000
_cell.length_b   1.000
_cell.length_c   1.000
_cell.angle_alpha   90.00
_cell.angle_beta   90.00
_cell.angle_gamma   90.00
#
_symmetry.space_group_name_H-M   'P 1'
#
loop_
_entity.id
_entity.type
_entity.pdbx_description
1 polymer ?
#
loop_
_entity_poly.entity_id
_entity_poly.type
_entity_poly.pdbx_seq_one_letter_code
_entity_poly.pdbx_strand_id
1 'polypeptide(L)'
;MDLFVRWVHVLSAVTWLGGMLFIALILVPVTRRVQDPLLRLDLITQTGKRFRTVGWIALGLLVATGVVILLRRPWLLRAPAFQFKAGLVLLTLALSALHDFVLGPRAGRLPPSATAPRKRLTRIARLNVLIVLTIVLLGLSLRG
;
A
#
# COMPACT_ATOMS: atom_id res chain seq x y z
N MET A 1 -24.52 13.19 2.79
CA MET A 1 -23.56 12.98 1.67
C MET A 1 -22.10 12.95 2.14
N ASP A 2 -21.65 13.87 3.00
CA ASP A 2 -20.26 13.89 3.48
C ASP A 2 -19.82 12.65 4.28
N LEU A 3 -20.74 12.04 5.04
CA LEU A 3 -20.45 10.82 5.81
C LEU A 3 -20.12 9.64 4.89
N PHE A 4 -20.89 9.46 3.81
CA PHE A 4 -20.70 8.35 2.88
C PHE A 4 -19.33 8.43 2.19
N VAL A 5 -18.94 9.62 1.69
CA VAL A 5 -17.62 9.81 1.06
C VAL A 5 -16.49 9.52 2.04
N ARG A 6 -16.60 9.99 3.30
CA ARG A 6 -15.61 9.70 4.35
C ARG A 6 -15.57 8.22 4.71
N TRP A 7 -16.72 7.57 4.78
CA TRP A 7 -16.82 6.15 5.05
C TRP A 7 -16.12 5.33 3.96
N VAL A 8 -16.39 5.61 2.67
CA VAL A 8 -15.69 4.97 1.55
C VAL A 8 -14.18 5.27 1.58
N HIS A 9 -13.79 6.51 1.88
CA HIS A 9 -12.38 6.90 1.99
C HIS A 9 -11.65 6.08 3.06
N VAL A 10 -12.23 5.98 4.26
CA VAL A 10 -11.66 5.21 5.38
C VAL A 10 -11.65 3.72 5.06
N LEU A 11 -12.73 3.18 4.50
CA LEU A 11 -12.81 1.77 4.11
C LEU A 11 -11.71 1.43 3.08
N SER A 12 -11.53 2.28 2.08
CA SER A 12 -10.47 2.14 1.07
C SER A 12 -9.08 2.16 1.69
N ALA A 13 -8.83 3.09 2.63
CA ALA A 13 -7.57 3.16 3.35
C ALA A 13 -7.30 1.89 4.17
N VAL A 14 -8.31 1.39 4.90
CA VAL A 14 -8.21 0.20 5.74
C VAL A 14 -8.04 -1.06 4.91
N THR A 15 -8.75 -1.22 3.80
CA THR A 15 -8.59 -2.36 2.89
C THR A 15 -7.17 -2.42 2.34
N TRP A 16 -6.64 -1.29 1.90
CA TRP A 16 -5.31 -1.23 1.32
C TRP A 16 -4.20 -1.42 2.35
N LEU A 17 -4.21 -0.65 3.45
CA LEU A 17 -3.22 -0.78 4.53
C LEU A 17 -3.32 -2.14 5.24
N GLY A 18 -4.54 -2.58 5.56
CA GLY A 18 -4.78 -3.85 6.24
C GLY A 18 -4.29 -5.04 5.42
N GLY A 19 -4.51 -5.03 4.10
CA GLY A 19 -3.99 -6.10 3.23
C GLY A 19 -2.46 -6.09 3.11
N MET A 20 -1.82 -4.92 3.07
CA MET A 20 -0.35 -4.83 3.10
C MET A 20 0.23 -5.41 4.41
N LEU A 21 -0.35 -5.03 5.54
CA LEU A 21 0.04 -5.53 6.86
C LEU A 21 -0.19 -7.05 6.96
N PHE A 22 -1.34 -7.54 6.50
CA PHE A 22 -1.65 -8.97 6.47
C PHE A 22 -0.62 -9.75 5.65
N ILE A 23 -0.27 -9.28 4.45
CA ILE A 23 0.73 -9.95 3.61
C ILE A 23 2.09 -9.99 4.32
N ALA A 24 2.53 -8.85 4.86
CA ALA A 24 3.86 -8.72 5.45
C ALA A 24 4.01 -9.47 6.79
N LEU A 25 3.01 -9.41 7.65
CA LEU A 25 3.07 -9.91 9.03
C LEU A 25 2.54 -11.34 9.18
N ILE A 26 1.65 -11.79 8.28
CA ILE A 26 0.97 -13.08 8.41
C ILE A 26 1.30 -13.97 7.23
N LEU A 27 0.91 -13.59 6.01
CA LEU A 27 1.03 -14.46 4.83
C LEU A 27 2.49 -14.86 4.53
N VAL A 28 3.41 -13.89 4.50
CA VAL A 28 4.82 -14.16 4.19
C VAL A 28 5.47 -15.05 5.27
N PRO A 29 5.30 -14.80 6.57
CA PRO A 29 5.80 -15.71 7.61
C PRO A 29 5.21 -17.13 7.54
N VAL A 30 3.90 -17.25 7.30
CA VAL A 30 3.22 -18.56 7.21
C VAL A 30 3.74 -19.35 6.01
N THR A 31 3.80 -18.73 4.83
CA THR A 31 4.27 -19.38 3.60
C THR A 31 5.74 -19.79 3.66
N ARG A 32 6.58 -19.14 4.47
CA ARG A 32 7.98 -19.59 4.69
C ARG A 32 8.09 -20.97 5.32
N ARG A 33 7.06 -21.43 6.04
CA ARG A 33 7.02 -22.77 6.66
C ARG A 33 6.61 -23.88 5.68
N VAL A 34 6.13 -23.52 4.49
CA VAL A 34 5.81 -24.48 3.43
C VAL A 34 7.12 -25.06 2.89
N GLN A 35 7.26 -26.39 2.96
CA GLN A 35 8.46 -27.11 2.57
C GLN A 35 8.64 -27.13 1.04
N ASP A 36 7.54 -27.33 0.30
CA ASP A 36 7.54 -27.29 -1.16
C ASP A 36 7.81 -25.86 -1.67
N PRO A 37 8.96 -25.62 -2.34
CA PRO A 37 9.31 -24.30 -2.85
C PRO A 37 8.39 -23.80 -3.98
N LEU A 38 7.83 -24.71 -4.79
CA LEU A 38 6.94 -24.38 -5.90
C LEU A 38 5.57 -23.96 -5.38
N LEU A 39 5.00 -24.74 -4.46
CA LEU A 39 3.74 -24.39 -3.79
C LEU A 39 3.87 -23.06 -3.03
N ARG A 40 4.98 -22.85 -2.32
CA ARG A 40 5.26 -21.59 -1.63
C ARG A 40 5.28 -20.40 -2.58
N LEU A 41 5.99 -20.53 -3.71
CA LEU A 41 6.08 -19.46 -4.71
C LEU A 41 4.72 -19.16 -5.34
N ASP A 42 3.96 -20.20 -5.64
CA ASP A 42 2.63 -20.09 -6.22
C ASP A 42 1.65 -19.38 -5.27
N LEU A 43 1.58 -19.77 -3.99
CA LEU A 43 0.75 -19.11 -2.98
C LEU A 43 1.06 -17.61 -2.86
N ILE A 44 2.34 -17.24 -2.77
CA ILE A 44 2.75 -15.83 -2.69
C ILE A 44 2.38 -15.08 -3.97
N THR A 45 2.58 -15.70 -5.14
CA THR A 45 2.34 -15.07 -6.45
C THR A 45 0.86 -14.86 -6.71
N GLN A 46 0.03 -15.89 -6.48
CA GLN A 46 -1.42 -15.80 -6.68
C GLN A 46 -2.04 -14.80 -5.71
N THR A 47 -1.67 -14.86 -4.43
CA THR A 47 -2.18 -13.93 -3.42
C THR A 47 -1.75 -12.50 -3.72
N GLY A 48 -0.49 -12.29 -4.12
CA GLY A 48 0.02 -10.98 -4.53
C GLY A 48 -0.70 -10.42 -5.75
N LYS A 49 -0.97 -11.24 -6.77
CA LYS A 49 -1.75 -10.83 -7.96
C LYS A 49 -3.17 -10.41 -7.58
N ARG A 50 -3.85 -11.20 -6.74
CA ARG A 50 -5.22 -10.89 -6.29
C ARG A 50 -5.25 -9.61 -5.44
N PHE A 51 -4.32 -9.49 -4.50
CA PHE A 51 -4.21 -8.29 -3.66
C PHE A 51 -3.90 -7.06 -4.48
N ARG A 52 -3.06 -7.14 -5.52
CA ARG A 52 -2.80 -6.02 -6.42
C ARG A 52 -4.11 -5.49 -7.02
N THR A 53 -4.97 -6.34 -7.57
CA THR A 53 -6.26 -5.90 -8.12
C THR A 53 -7.12 -5.19 -7.06
N VAL A 54 -7.29 -5.79 -5.89
CA VAL A 54 -8.08 -5.20 -4.78
C VAL A 54 -7.45 -3.89 -4.29
N GLY A 55 -6.13 -3.87 -4.16
CA GLY A 55 -5.37 -2.73 -3.67
C GLY A 55 -5.43 -1.53 -4.62
N TRP A 56 -5.37 -1.76 -5.94
CA TRP A 56 -5.52 -0.69 -6.93
C TRP A 56 -6.94 -0.12 -7.01
N ILE A 57 -7.96 -0.98 -6.82
CA ILE A 57 -9.35 -0.51 -6.67
C ILE A 57 -9.47 0.37 -5.42
N ALA A 58 -8.94 -0.09 -4.28
CA ALA A 58 -8.94 0.68 -3.04
C ALA A 58 -8.17 2.00 -3.16
N LEU A 59 -7.00 2.01 -3.79
CA LEU A 59 -6.23 3.23 -4.04
C LEU A 59 -6.99 4.21 -4.96
N GLY A 60 -7.63 3.70 -6.02
CA GLY A 60 -8.46 4.52 -6.92
C GLY A 60 -9.61 5.20 -6.17
N LEU A 61 -10.32 4.44 -5.32
CA LEU A 61 -11.38 4.97 -4.47
C LEU A 61 -10.85 5.97 -3.44
N LEU A 62 -9.69 5.70 -2.83
CA LEU A 62 -9.06 6.57 -1.85
C LEU A 62 -8.71 7.94 -2.46
N VAL A 63 -8.15 7.95 -3.67
CA VAL A 63 -7.83 9.17 -4.41
C VAL A 63 -9.10 9.91 -4.82
N ALA A 64 -10.07 9.21 -5.43
CA ALA A 64 -11.32 9.82 -5.88
C ALA A 64 -12.08 10.48 -4.72
N THR A 65 -12.23 9.76 -3.60
CA THR A 65 -12.88 10.31 -2.40
C THR A 65 -12.07 11.44 -1.76
N GLY A 66 -10.73 11.36 -1.77
CA GLY A 66 -9.85 12.43 -1.30
C GLY A 66 -10.00 13.72 -2.12
N VAL A 67 -10.12 13.61 -3.44
CA VAL A 67 -10.39 14.75 -4.34
C VAL A 67 -11.76 15.35 -4.06
N VAL A 68 -12.81 14.54 -3.90
CA VAL A 68 -14.16 15.04 -3.56
C VAL A 68 -14.15 15.80 -2.23
N ILE A 69 -13.42 15.32 -1.22
CA ILE A 69 -13.28 16.00 0.07
C ILE A 69 -12.54 17.33 -0.10
N LEU A 70 -11.49 17.36 -0.93
CA LEU A 70 -10.69 18.56 -1.21
C LEU A 70 -11.49 19.64 -1.95
N LEU A 71 -12.25 19.26 -2.98
CA LEU A 71 -13.09 20.19 -3.76
C LEU A 71 -14.14 20.89 -2.88
N ARG A 72 -14.61 20.22 -1.82
CA ARG A 72 -15.53 20.80 -0.82
C ARG A 72 -14.83 21.68 0.21
N ARG A 73 -13.49 21.59 0.31
CA ARG A 73 -12.67 22.29 1.31
C ARG A 73 -11.40 22.87 0.67
N PRO A 74 -11.53 23.76 -0.32
CA PRO A 74 -10.40 24.22 -1.13
C PRO A 74 -9.34 24.98 -0.31
N TRP A 75 -9.71 25.55 0.85
CA TRP A 75 -8.77 26.19 1.77
C TRP A 75 -7.67 25.23 2.28
N LEU A 76 -7.92 23.90 2.29
CA LEU A 76 -6.91 22.91 2.66
C LEU A 76 -5.67 22.95 1.75
N LEU A 77 -5.80 23.41 0.48
CA LEU A 77 -4.68 23.55 -0.44
C LEU A 77 -3.58 24.50 0.07
N ARG A 78 -3.97 25.45 0.94
CA ARG A 78 -3.06 26.43 1.55
C ARG A 78 -2.45 25.94 2.86
N ALA A 79 -2.93 24.82 3.42
CA ALA A 79 -2.41 24.28 4.67
C ALA A 79 -1.12 23.48 4.42
N PRO A 80 0.04 23.85 5.01
CA PRO A 80 1.30 23.13 4.80
C PRO A 80 1.23 21.63 5.14
N ALA A 81 0.51 21.29 6.21
CA ALA A 81 0.31 19.91 6.62
C ALA A 81 -0.50 19.09 5.60
N PHE A 82 -1.45 19.72 4.88
CA PHE A 82 -2.16 19.07 3.78
C PHE A 82 -1.24 18.84 2.58
N GLN A 83 -0.41 19.83 2.21
CA GLN A 83 0.54 19.70 1.11
C GLN A 83 1.55 18.58 1.37
N PHE A 84 2.07 18.48 2.59
CA PHE A 84 2.96 17.39 2.99
C PHE A 84 2.25 16.03 2.91
N LYS A 85 1.01 15.94 3.42
CA LYS A 85 0.19 14.72 3.30
C LYS A 85 -0.06 14.35 1.84
N ALA A 86 -0.40 15.31 0.98
CA ALA A 86 -0.61 15.07 -0.45
C ALA A 86 0.67 14.56 -1.14
N GLY A 87 1.82 15.16 -0.82
CA GLY A 87 3.12 14.69 -1.28
C GLY A 87 3.42 13.24 -0.86
N LEU A 88 3.13 12.88 0.39
CA LEU A 88 3.28 11.50 0.88
C LEU A 88 2.32 10.53 0.19
N VAL A 89 1.08 10.93 -0.10
CA VAL A 89 0.12 10.10 -0.85
C VAL A 89 0.63 9.86 -2.27
N LEU A 90 1.12 10.89 -2.96
CA LEU A 90 1.71 10.76 -4.30
C LEU A 90 2.94 9.86 -4.29
N LEU A 91 3.85 10.06 -3.31
CA LEU A 91 5.02 9.21 -3.12
C LEU A 91 4.61 7.75 -2.91
N THR A 92 3.60 7.51 -2.08
CA THR A 92 3.09 6.16 -1.78
C THR A 92 2.48 5.50 -3.01
N LEU A 93 1.73 6.24 -3.83
CA LEU A 93 1.20 5.74 -5.10
C LEU A 93 2.33 5.37 -6.07
N ALA A 94 3.35 6.23 -6.20
CA ALA A 94 4.51 5.97 -7.04
C ALA A 94 5.31 4.75 -6.57
N LEU A 95 5.57 4.63 -5.25
CA LEU A 95 6.25 3.49 -4.67
C LEU A 95 5.45 2.20 -4.82
N SER A 96 4.12 2.25 -4.68
CA SER A 96 3.23 1.09 -4.86
C SER A 96 3.20 0.64 -6.31
N ALA A 97 3.13 1.56 -7.27
CA ALA A 97 3.24 1.25 -8.69
C ALA A 97 4.60 0.61 -9.03
N LEU A 98 5.69 1.21 -8.55
CA LEU A 98 7.03 0.67 -8.75
C LEU A 98 7.16 -0.73 -8.14
N HIS A 99 6.63 -0.92 -6.94
CA HIS A 99 6.66 -2.21 -6.26
C HIS A 99 5.85 -3.27 -7.02
N ASP A 100 4.62 -2.97 -7.39
CA ASP A 100 3.66 -3.96 -7.90
C ASP A 100 3.89 -4.34 -9.37
N PHE A 101 4.36 -3.38 -10.17
CA PHE A 101 4.54 -3.56 -11.62
C PHE A 101 5.99 -3.75 -12.04
N VAL A 102 6.96 -3.33 -11.24
CA VAL A 102 8.38 -3.43 -11.60
C VAL A 102 9.13 -4.39 -10.68
N LEU A 103 9.07 -4.18 -9.36
CA LEU A 103 9.84 -4.99 -8.41
C LEU A 103 9.25 -6.39 -8.22
N GLY A 104 7.92 -6.51 -8.15
CA GLY A 104 7.21 -7.79 -8.02
C GLY A 104 7.51 -8.75 -9.18
N PRO A 105 7.33 -8.35 -10.44
CA PRO A 105 7.67 -9.18 -11.59
C PRO A 105 9.17 -9.52 -11.68
N ARG A 106 10.05 -8.60 -11.30
CA ARG A 106 11.51 -8.86 -11.25
C ARG A 106 11.88 -9.86 -10.16
N ALA A 107 11.20 -9.85 -9.02
CA ALA A 107 11.41 -10.82 -7.93
C ALA A 107 11.14 -12.25 -8.36
N GLY A 108 10.09 -12.47 -9.17
CA GLY A 108 9.70 -13.77 -9.67
C GLY A 108 10.68 -14.36 -10.70
N ARG A 109 11.56 -13.54 -11.29
CA ARG A 109 12.55 -13.97 -12.28
C ARG A 109 13.93 -14.27 -11.67
N LEU A 110 14.14 -13.97 -10.39
CA LEU A 110 15.44 -14.16 -9.74
C LEU A 110 15.60 -15.61 -9.25
N PRO A 111 16.76 -16.25 -9.51
CA PRO A 111 17.01 -17.61 -9.05
C PRO A 111 16.95 -17.71 -7.51
N PRO A 112 16.57 -18.87 -6.96
CA PRO A 112 16.44 -19.09 -5.51
C PRO A 112 17.70 -18.73 -4.70
N SER A 113 18.88 -18.84 -5.31
CA SER A 113 20.20 -18.54 -4.74
C SER A 113 20.49 -17.04 -4.58
N ALA A 114 19.72 -16.14 -5.19
CA ALA A 114 19.96 -14.70 -5.15
C ALA A 114 19.47 -14.06 -3.82
N THR A 115 20.29 -14.13 -2.77
CA THR A 115 19.97 -13.66 -1.40
C THR A 115 20.02 -12.13 -1.23
N ALA A 116 20.99 -11.43 -1.83
CA ALA A 116 21.13 -9.97 -1.71
C ALA A 116 19.95 -9.17 -2.34
N PRO A 117 19.45 -9.50 -3.54
CA PRO A 117 18.28 -8.84 -4.11
C PRO A 117 17.00 -9.05 -3.27
N ARG A 118 16.84 -10.24 -2.66
CA ARG A 118 15.69 -10.57 -1.80
C ARG A 118 15.66 -9.76 -0.50
N LYS A 119 16.83 -9.49 0.11
CA LYS A 119 16.95 -8.59 1.28
C LYS A 119 16.57 -7.15 0.93
N ARG A 120 16.91 -6.67 -0.27
CA ARG A 120 16.57 -5.32 -0.73
C ARG A 120 15.06 -5.16 -0.95
N LEU A 121 14.40 -6.15 -1.55
CA LEU A 121 12.94 -6.15 -1.74
C LEU A 121 12.17 -6.13 -0.41
N THR A 122 12.62 -6.90 0.59
CA THR A 122 11.98 -6.90 1.91
C THR A 122 12.18 -5.58 2.68
N ARG A 123 13.30 -4.87 2.48
CA ARG A 123 13.47 -3.51 3.01
C ARG A 123 12.51 -2.50 2.37
N ILE A 124 12.31 -2.57 1.05
CA ILE A 124 11.38 -1.69 0.34
C ILE A 124 9.94 -1.90 0.84
N ALA A 125 9.52 -3.16 1.01
CA ALA A 125 8.19 -3.47 1.57
C ALA A 125 8.01 -2.91 3.00
N ARG A 126 9.04 -3.02 3.86
CA ARG A 126 9.01 -2.46 5.22
C ARG A 126 8.98 -0.93 5.25
N LEU A 127 9.75 -0.28 4.37
CA LEU A 127 9.72 1.18 4.23
C LEU A 127 8.35 1.67 3.77
N ASN A 128 7.70 0.95 2.85
CA ASN A 128 6.36 1.30 2.40
C ASN A 128 5.35 1.26 3.55
N VAL A 129 5.42 0.23 4.42
CA VAL A 129 4.56 0.15 5.61
C VAL A 129 4.78 1.34 6.55
N LEU A 130 6.04 1.71 6.84
CA LEU A 130 6.35 2.85 7.71
C LEU A 130 5.79 4.16 7.16
N ILE A 131 5.96 4.41 5.85
CA ILE A 131 5.44 5.61 5.18
C ILE A 131 3.92 5.69 5.32
N VAL A 132 3.21 4.57 5.15
CA VAL A 132 1.74 4.56 5.27
C VAL A 132 1.28 4.82 6.70
N LEU A 133 1.97 4.27 7.71
CA LEU A 133 1.67 4.57 9.10
C LEU A 133 1.84 6.06 9.41
N THR A 134 2.87 6.71 8.86
CA THR A 134 3.06 8.16 8.96
C THR A 134 1.93 8.94 8.30
N ILE A 135 1.43 8.51 7.14
CA ILE A 135 0.29 9.15 6.45
C ILE A 135 -0.98 9.07 7.29
N VAL A 136 -1.24 7.93 7.94
CA VAL A 136 -2.40 7.76 8.82
C VAL A 136 -2.30 8.70 10.02
N LEU A 137 -1.12 8.78 10.67
CA LEU A 137 -0.88 9.69 11.80
C LEU A 137 -1.11 11.15 11.42
N LEU A 138 -0.56 11.61 10.30
CA LEU A 138 -0.78 12.98 9.79
C LEU A 138 -2.24 13.22 9.39
N GLY A 139 -2.92 12.20 8.90
CA GLY A 139 -4.34 12.26 8.57
C GLY A 139 -5.24 12.43 9.81
N LEU A 140 -4.78 11.99 10.98
CA LEU A 140 -5.47 12.17 12.26
C LEU A 140 -5.16 13.54 12.88
N SER A 141 -3.92 14.05 12.77
CA SER A 141 -3.55 15.36 13.33
C SER A 141 -4.28 16.52 12.64
N LEU A 142 -4.67 16.36 11.37
CA LEU A 142 -5.46 17.33 10.60
C LEU A 142 -6.97 17.34 10.96
N ARG A 143 -7.41 16.52 11.91
CA ARG A 143 -8.81 16.42 12.35
C ARG A 143 -9.11 17.17 13.65
N GLY A 144 -8.08 17.58 14.41
CA GLY A 144 -8.18 18.51 15.53
C GLY A 144 -8.03 19.94 15.05
#